data_AF-A0A9X0LF66-F1
#
_entry.id   AF-A0A9X0LF66-F1
#
_cell.length_a   1.000
_cell.length_b   1.000
_cell.length_c   1.000
_cell.angle_alpha   90.00
_cell.angle_beta   90.00
_cell.angle_gamma   90.00
#
_symmetry.space_group_name_H-M   'P 1'
#
loop_
_entity.id
_entity.type
_entity.pdbx_description
1 polymer ?
#
loop_
_entity_poly.entity_id
_entity_poly.type
_entity_poly.pdbx_seq_one_letter_code
_entity_poly.pdbx_strand_id
1 'polypeptide(L)'
;MTDEIHRQPLARAVLAALARTRGGDDPLGSLARTVLHGEADLRTAAAHSWHGRALGDAFTASLTERATIPADQRAEWERQAQRLRDAGTALTVELTPPDGAAGDGREERR
;
A
#
# COMPACT_ATOMS: atom_id res chain seq x y z
N MET A 1 9.68 -7.54 6.48
CA MET A 1 9.44 -6.44 5.52
C MET A 1 7.95 -6.16 5.28
N THR A 2 7.03 -7.03 5.71
CA THR A 2 5.56 -6.85 5.60
C THR A 2 5.02 -5.58 6.29
N ASP A 3 5.72 -5.10 7.30
CA ASP A 3 5.37 -3.92 8.11
C ASP A 3 5.30 -2.60 7.33
N GLU A 4 6.06 -2.46 6.25
CA GLU A 4 6.29 -1.16 5.62
C GLU A 4 5.05 -0.58 4.94
N ILE A 5 4.18 -1.43 4.39
CA ILE A 5 2.93 -1.02 3.71
C ILE A 5 1.84 -0.71 4.73
N HIS A 6 1.76 -1.50 5.80
CA HIS A 6 0.78 -1.27 6.86
C HIS A 6 1.05 0.03 7.61
N ARG A 7 2.32 0.48 7.65
CA ARG A 7 2.74 1.78 8.18
C ARG A 7 2.56 2.95 7.21
N GLN A 8 2.15 2.71 5.96
CA GLN A 8 1.88 3.76 4.98
C GLN A 8 0.37 3.90 4.76
N PRO A 9 -0.29 4.89 5.39
CA PRO A 9 -1.75 5.04 5.34
C PRO A 9 -2.30 5.13 3.90
N LEU A 10 -1.56 5.83 3.02
CA LEU A 10 -1.95 5.99 1.62
C LEU A 10 -1.86 4.66 0.85
N ALA A 11 -0.78 3.89 1.02
CA ALA A 11 -0.62 2.60 0.36
C ALA A 11 -1.72 1.62 0.79
N ARG A 12 -2.03 1.58 2.09
CA ARG A 12 -3.14 0.80 2.63
C ARG A 12 -4.50 1.24 2.06
N ALA A 13 -4.74 2.54 1.95
CA ALA A 13 -5.98 3.07 1.38
C ALA A 13 -6.15 2.69 -0.10
N VAL A 14 -5.06 2.76 -0.89
CA VAL A 14 -5.06 2.36 -2.31
C VAL A 14 -5.34 0.87 -2.45
N LEU A 15 -4.67 0.00 -1.69
CA LEU A 15 -4.94 -1.43 -1.70
C LEU A 15 -6.38 -1.74 -1.28
N ALA A 16 -6.90 -1.06 -0.26
CA ALA A 16 -8.28 -1.24 0.19
C ALA A 16 -9.31 -0.82 -0.86
N ALA A 17 -9.02 0.24 -1.63
CA ALA A 17 -9.84 0.65 -2.76
C ALA A 17 -9.79 -0.41 -3.87
N LEU A 18 -8.61 -0.87 -4.26
CA LEU A 18 -8.44 -1.90 -5.29
C LEU A 18 -9.15 -3.21 -4.94
N ALA A 19 -9.01 -3.70 -3.70
CA ALA A 19 -9.67 -4.91 -3.23
C ALA A 19 -11.21 -4.81 -3.21
N ARG A 20 -11.74 -3.59 -3.12
CA ARG A 20 -13.18 -3.29 -3.09
C ARG A 20 -13.75 -3.09 -4.48
N THR A 21 -13.04 -2.38 -5.35
CA THR A 21 -13.51 -2.06 -6.70
C THR A 21 -13.19 -3.15 -7.71
N ARG A 22 -12.24 -4.04 -7.41
CA ARG A 22 -11.81 -5.14 -8.28
C ARG A 22 -11.99 -6.49 -7.55
N GLY A 23 -12.55 -7.47 -8.25
CA GLY A 23 -12.91 -8.78 -7.73
C GLY A 23 -11.71 -9.70 -7.45
N GLY A 24 -11.96 -10.89 -6.90
CA GLY A 24 -10.90 -11.89 -6.67
C GLY A 24 -10.34 -12.48 -7.96
N ASP A 25 -11.15 -12.50 -9.02
CA ASP A 25 -10.75 -12.94 -10.36
C ASP A 25 -10.01 -11.85 -11.15
N ASP A 26 -9.93 -10.64 -10.59
CA ASP A 26 -9.10 -9.57 -11.12
C ASP A 26 -7.70 -9.62 -10.48
N PRO A 27 -6.62 -9.66 -11.26
CA PRO A 27 -5.26 -9.76 -10.72
C PRO A 27 -4.88 -8.66 -9.72
N LEU A 28 -5.39 -7.43 -9.89
CA LEU A 28 -5.11 -6.34 -8.95
C LEU A 28 -5.99 -6.43 -7.70
N GLY A 29 -7.23 -6.88 -7.84
CA GLY A 29 -8.10 -7.18 -6.70
C GLY A 29 -7.53 -8.32 -5.85
N SER A 30 -7.03 -9.38 -6.49
CA SER A 30 -6.32 -10.50 -5.87
C SER A 30 -5.05 -10.04 -5.15
N LEU A 31 -4.15 -9.33 -5.84
CA LEU A 31 -2.92 -8.80 -5.24
C LEU A 31 -3.23 -7.91 -4.02
N ALA A 32 -4.22 -7.03 -4.14
CA ALA A 32 -4.60 -6.14 -3.07
C ALA A 32 -5.10 -6.90 -1.83
N ARG A 33 -5.86 -7.98 -2.01
CA ARG A 33 -6.28 -8.84 -0.89
C ARG A 33 -5.10 -9.59 -0.28
N THR A 34 -4.26 -10.23 -1.09
CA THR A 34 -3.10 -10.97 -0.62
C THR A 34 -2.19 -10.10 0.26
N VAL A 35 -1.94 -8.85 -0.15
CA VAL A 35 -1.14 -7.90 0.63
C VAL A 35 -1.87 -7.42 1.88
N LEU A 36 -3.16 -7.09 1.79
CA LEU A 36 -3.93 -6.59 2.95
C LEU A 36 -4.14 -7.64 4.05
N HIS A 37 -4.26 -8.92 3.68
CA HIS A 37 -4.43 -10.02 4.63
C HIS A 37 -3.08 -10.54 5.17
N GLY A 38 -1.97 -9.98 4.71
CA GLY A 38 -0.63 -10.38 5.15
C GLY A 38 -0.18 -11.74 4.61
N GLU A 39 -0.86 -12.27 3.60
CA GLU A 39 -0.50 -13.55 2.94
C GLU A 39 0.84 -13.43 2.20
N ALA A 40 1.15 -12.24 1.67
CA ALA A 40 2.45 -11.92 1.09
C ALA A 40 2.77 -10.43 1.24
N ASP A 41 4.06 -10.06 1.28
CA ASP A 41 4.46 -8.66 1.10
C ASP A 41 4.31 -8.22 -0.36
N LEU A 42 4.33 -6.90 -0.63
CA LEU A 42 4.16 -6.37 -2.00
C LEU A 42 5.15 -6.97 -2.99
N ARG A 43 6.40 -7.19 -2.56
CA ARG A 43 7.46 -7.68 -3.43
C ARG A 43 7.17 -9.10 -3.87
N THR A 44 6.77 -9.94 -2.93
CA THR A 44 6.38 -11.33 -3.15
C THR A 44 5.11 -11.41 -3.98
N ALA A 45 4.08 -10.61 -3.64
CA ALA A 45 2.83 -10.55 -4.38
C ALA A 45 3.02 -10.12 -5.84
N ALA A 46 3.88 -9.13 -6.10
CA ALA A 46 4.19 -8.63 -7.45
C ALA A 46 5.10 -9.58 -8.24
N ALA A 47 5.90 -10.42 -7.59
CA ALA A 47 6.73 -11.42 -8.24
C ALA A 47 5.91 -12.61 -8.81
N HIS A 48 4.66 -12.80 -8.35
CA HIS A 48 3.74 -13.74 -8.99
C HIS A 48 3.39 -13.26 -10.40
N SER A 49 3.72 -14.08 -11.41
CA SER A 49 3.63 -13.73 -12.83
C SER A 49 2.24 -13.24 -13.26
N TRP A 50 1.18 -13.80 -12.68
CA TRP A 50 -0.21 -13.37 -12.91
C TRP A 50 -0.46 -11.93 -12.41
N HIS A 51 -0.05 -11.61 -11.19
CA HIS A 51 -0.22 -10.26 -10.62
C HIS A 51 0.70 -9.24 -11.28
N GLY A 52 1.97 -9.58 -11.47
CA GLY A 52 2.97 -8.68 -12.04
C GLY A 52 2.64 -8.25 -13.47
N ARG A 53 2.16 -9.18 -14.31
CA ARG A 53 1.77 -8.87 -15.69
C ARG A 53 0.57 -7.92 -15.75
N ALA A 54 -0.44 -8.20 -14.94
CA ALA A 54 -1.61 -7.34 -14.85
C ALA A 54 -1.32 -5.97 -14.23
N LEU A 55 -0.35 -5.89 -13.31
CA LEU A 55 0.14 -4.62 -12.79
C LEU A 55 0.79 -3.79 -13.91
N GLY A 56 1.58 -4.44 -14.78
CA GLY A 56 2.17 -3.80 -15.96
C GLY A 56 1.12 -3.32 -16.96
N ASP A 57 0.11 -4.15 -17.25
CA ASP A 57 -0.97 -3.79 -18.18
C ASP A 57 -1.82 -2.63 -17.64
N ALA A 58 -2.20 -2.68 -16.36
CA ALA A 58 -2.96 -1.62 -15.71
C ALA A 58 -2.16 -0.32 -15.58
N PHE A 59 -0.85 -0.41 -15.32
CA PHE A 59 0.02 0.76 -15.31
C PHE A 59 0.09 1.42 -16.68
N THR A 60 0.25 0.62 -17.74
CA THR A 60 0.25 1.09 -19.13
C THR A 60 -1.08 1.76 -19.48
N ALA A 61 -2.21 1.13 -19.17
CA ALA A 61 -3.53 1.70 -19.39
C ALA A 61 -3.72 3.02 -18.63
N SER A 62 -3.30 3.08 -17.37
CA SER A 62 -3.37 4.29 -16.55
C SER A 62 -2.52 5.44 -17.11
N LEU A 63 -1.37 5.14 -17.71
CA LEU A 63 -0.54 6.15 -18.39
C LEU A 63 -1.22 6.67 -19.66
N THR A 64 -1.86 5.79 -20.44
CA THR A 64 -2.64 6.19 -21.63
C THR A 64 -3.83 7.06 -21.23
N GLU A 65 -4.60 6.67 -20.21
CA GLU A 65 -5.69 7.48 -19.67
C GLU A 65 -5.19 8.82 -19.17
N ARG A 66 -4.09 8.85 -18.41
CA ARG A 66 -3.49 10.11 -17.94
C ARG A 66 -3.08 11.03 -19.08
N ALA A 67 -2.73 10.50 -20.26
CA ALA A 67 -2.38 11.32 -21.42
C ALA A 67 -3.60 12.05 -22.03
N THR A 68 -4.82 11.55 -21.82
CA THR A 68 -6.05 12.17 -22.32
C THR A 68 -6.62 13.24 -21.38
N ILE A 69 -6.12 13.32 -20.15
CA ILE A 69 -6.59 14.26 -19.13
C ILE A 69 -6.06 15.67 -19.41
N PRO A 70 -6.92 16.71 -19.40
CA PRO A 70 -6.50 18.11 -19.50
C PRO A 70 -5.47 18.51 -18.45
N ALA A 71 -4.54 19.41 -18.81
CA ALA A 71 -3.44 19.82 -17.94
C ALA A 71 -3.92 20.35 -16.57
N ASP A 72 -5.00 21.13 -16.55
CA ASP A 72 -5.54 21.72 -15.32
C ASP A 72 -6.12 20.66 -14.37
N GLN A 73 -6.76 19.64 -14.94
CA GLN A 73 -7.33 18.53 -14.17
C GLN A 73 -6.21 17.64 -13.61
N ARG A 74 -5.13 17.40 -14.37
CA ARG A 74 -3.93 16.73 -13.84
C ARG A 74 -3.28 17.51 -12.71
N ALA A 75 -3.19 18.84 -12.82
CA ALA A 75 -2.63 19.68 -11.77
C ALA A 75 -3.46 19.63 -10.48
N GLU A 76 -4.80 19.58 -10.57
CA GLU A 76 -5.64 19.40 -9.38
C GLU A 76 -5.46 18.04 -8.74
N TRP A 77 -5.37 16.97 -9.53
CA TRP A 77 -5.13 15.63 -9.01
C TRP A 77 -3.78 15.53 -8.29
N GLU A 78 -2.72 16.14 -8.86
CA GLU A 78 -1.41 16.19 -8.21
C GLU A 78 -1.45 16.98 -6.89
N ARG A 79 -2.16 18.12 -6.85
CA ARG A 79 -2.39 18.88 -5.61
C ARG A 79 -3.13 18.06 -4.56
N GLN A 80 -4.15 17.30 -4.95
CA GLN A 80 -4.88 16.41 -4.05
C GLN A 80 -4.00 15.28 -3.53
N ALA A 81 -3.22 14.65 -4.41
CA ALA A 81 -2.28 13.59 -4.05
C ALA A 81 -1.19 14.10 -3.10
N GLN A 82 -0.66 15.31 -3.32
CA GLN A 82 0.30 15.94 -2.44
C GLN A 82 -0.29 16.19 -1.05
N ARG A 83 -1.51 16.76 -0.98
CA ARG A 83 -2.21 16.95 0.31
C ARG A 83 -2.39 15.64 1.08
N LEU A 84 -2.69 14.55 0.38
CA LEU A 84 -2.82 13.22 1.01
C LEU A 84 -1.48 12.68 1.50
N ARG A 85 -0.38 12.90 0.76
CA ARG A 85 0.98 12.53 1.19
C ARG A 85 1.42 13.33 2.41
N ASP A 86 1.14 14.63 2.43
CA ASP A 86 1.46 15.50 3.56
C ASP A 86 0.65 15.11 4.80
N ALA A 87 -0.66 14.86 4.64
CA ALA A 87 -1.52 14.39 5.71
C ALA A 87 -1.13 12.99 6.21
N GLY A 88 -0.74 12.08 5.32
CA GLY A 88 -0.23 10.77 5.69
C GLY A 88 1.09 10.84 6.47
N THR A 89 1.97 11.77 6.09
CA THR A 89 3.23 12.06 6.82
C THR A 89 2.94 12.62 8.21
N ALA A 90 1.98 13.53 8.33
CA ALA A 90 1.51 14.05 9.62
C ALA A 90 0.85 12.96 10.49
N LEU A 91 0.15 11.99 9.90
CA LEU A 91 -0.42 10.84 10.62
C LEU A 91 0.61 9.78 11.05
N THR A 92 1.84 9.84 10.52
CA THR A 92 2.91 8.88 10.85
C THR A 92 3.68 9.28 12.12
N VAL A 93 3.38 10.45 12.69
CA VAL A 93 3.94 10.91 13.97
C VAL A 93 3.02 10.43 15.10
N GLU A 94 3.59 9.62 15.99
CA GLU A 94 3.00 8.98 17.18
C GLU A 94 2.21 7.67 16.98
N LEU A 95 2.92 6.65 16.50
CA LEU A 95 2.77 5.33 17.12
C LEU A 95 3.82 5.23 18.24
N THR A 96 3.51 5.81 19.40
CA THR A 96 4.18 5.44 20.64
C THR A 96 3.98 3.92 20.79
N PRO A 97 5.05 3.10 20.77
CA PRO A 97 4.90 1.68 21.05
C PRO A 97 4.22 1.57 22.43
N PRO A 98 3.24 0.67 22.62
CA PRO A 98 2.66 0.48 23.93
C PRO A 98 3.80 0.15 24.90
N ASP A 99 3.99 1.03 25.89
CA ASP A 99 4.83 0.78 27.06
C ASP A 99 4.44 -0.59 27.61
N GLY A 100 5.38 -1.54 27.57
CA GLY A 100 5.10 -2.88 28.08
C GLY A 100 6.04 -4.01 27.64
N ALA A 101 7.09 -3.75 26.86
CA ALA A 101 8.14 -4.74 26.61
C ALA A 101 9.50 -4.21 27.08
N ALA A 102 9.55 -3.71 28.33
CA ALA A 102 10.80 -3.68 29.06
C ALA A 102 11.20 -5.13 29.30
N GLY A 103 12.27 -5.55 28.63
CA GLY A 103 12.96 -6.77 28.99
C GLY A 103 13.39 -6.70 30.45
N ASP A 104 13.11 -7.76 31.19
CA ASP A 104 13.90 -8.07 32.37
C ASP A 104 14.78 -9.27 32.06
N GLY A 105 16.03 -9.13 32.47
CA GLY A 105 17.14 -9.99 32.12
C GLY A 105 17.08 -11.35 32.78
N ARG A 106 17.61 -12.31 32.04
CA ARG A 106 18.28 -13.54 32.49
C ARG A 106 19.00 -13.38 33.84
N GLU A 107 18.77 -14.30 34.81
CA GLU A 107 19.86 -14.92 35.61
C GLU A 107 19.41 -16.14 36.45
N GLU A 108 20.08 -17.26 36.15
CA GLU A 108 20.59 -18.35 37.00
C GLU A 108 19.92 -18.70 38.35
N ARG A 109 19.42 -19.94 38.44
CA ARG A 109 19.57 -20.79 39.63
C ARG A 109 19.71 -22.27 39.25
N ARG A 110 20.94 -22.78 39.23
CA ARG A 110 21.32 -24.08 39.81
C ARG A 110 22.79 -24.04 40.20
#